data_AF-A0A7W1D7H5-F1
#
_entry.id   AF-A0A7W1D7H5-F1
#
_cell.length_a   1.000
_cell.length_b   1.000
_cell.length_c   1.000
_cell.angle_alpha   90.00
_cell.angle_beta   90.00
_cell.angle_gamma   90.00
#
_symmetry.space_group_name_H-M   'P 1'
#
loop_
_entity.id
_entity.type
_entity.pdbx_description
1 polymer ?
#
loop_
_entity_poly.entity_id
_entity_poly.type
_entity_poly.pdbx_seq_one_letter_code
_entity_poly.pdbx_strand_id
1 'polypeptide(L)'
;MSQKDGVIGQAFGDEVLAPDHASALHAAIHGLIDEFCEDVAALLEAPESVEETSMSQYLPRCYRGRYSPLFAKQFLMATATVAWKLAQPQWLPLACIAEELALNALVRKVEALLEDQGKKADFGLFEDSALEDLDFDVMFDPAWDGYAEETSLAFEYWFSPFRDDKPSHPYSLSD
;
A
#
# COMPACT_ATOMS: atom_id res chain seq x y z
N MET A 1 -20.73 0.12 -25.26
CA MET A 1 -20.88 0.87 -23.99
C MET A 1 -19.48 1.33 -23.63
N SER A 2 -19.20 2.63 -23.69
CA SER A 2 -17.90 3.15 -23.27
C SER A 2 -17.79 2.90 -21.77
N GLN A 3 -16.87 2.03 -21.37
CA GLN A 3 -16.46 1.89 -19.98
C GLN A 3 -16.03 3.30 -19.55
N LYS A 4 -16.75 3.91 -18.61
CA LYS A 4 -16.23 5.09 -17.95
C LYS A 4 -15.04 4.57 -17.16
N ASP A 5 -13.83 4.93 -17.57
CA ASP A 5 -12.63 4.66 -16.80
C ASP A 5 -12.91 5.07 -15.35
N GLY A 6 -12.68 4.17 -14.40
CA GLY A 6 -12.92 4.45 -12.99
C GLY A 6 -12.07 5.65 -12.59
N VAL A 7 -12.70 6.70 -12.08
CA VAL A 7 -11.96 7.90 -11.65
C VAL A 7 -11.29 7.60 -10.32
N ILE A 8 -9.98 7.35 -10.35
CA ILE A 8 -9.16 7.18 -9.15
C ILE A 8 -8.84 8.55 -8.56
N GLY A 9 -8.95 8.68 -7.24
CA GLY A 9 -8.56 9.88 -6.50
C GLY A 9 -9.54 11.06 -6.63
N GLN A 10 -10.74 10.84 -7.14
CA GLN A 10 -11.76 11.89 -7.33
C GLN A 10 -12.13 12.66 -6.05
N ALA A 11 -11.91 12.07 -4.88
CA ALA A 11 -12.18 12.70 -3.59
C ALA A 11 -11.20 13.82 -3.21
N PHE A 12 -10.01 13.88 -3.82
CA PHE A 12 -8.93 14.79 -3.43
C PHE A 12 -8.91 16.11 -4.23
N GLY A 13 -9.46 16.09 -5.45
CA GLY A 13 -9.43 17.24 -6.36
C GLY A 13 -8.04 17.52 -6.96
N ASP A 14 -8.02 18.30 -8.04
CA ASP A 14 -6.83 18.48 -8.89
C ASP A 14 -5.67 19.21 -8.21
N GLU A 15 -5.93 19.99 -7.15
CA GLU A 15 -4.90 20.68 -6.37
C GLU A 15 -4.10 19.72 -5.47
N VAL A 16 -4.75 18.65 -5.00
CA VAL A 16 -4.15 17.65 -4.10
C VAL A 16 -3.58 16.48 -4.91
N LEU A 17 -4.30 16.05 -5.95
CA LEU A 17 -3.89 14.97 -6.84
C LEU A 17 -4.12 15.38 -8.30
N ALA A 18 -3.05 15.82 -8.97
CA ALA A 18 -3.13 16.26 -10.35
C ALA A 18 -3.63 15.14 -11.29
N PRO A 19 -4.34 15.46 -12.41
CA PRO A 19 -4.94 14.46 -13.28
C PRO A 19 -3.97 13.44 -13.89
N ASP A 20 -2.72 13.83 -14.15
CA ASP A 20 -1.68 12.92 -14.64
C ASP A 20 -1.17 11.98 -13.54
N HIS A 21 -1.09 12.46 -12.29
CA HIS A 21 -0.76 11.66 -11.11
C HIS A 21 -1.90 10.66 -10.80
N ALA A 22 -3.15 11.10 -10.88
CA ALA A 22 -4.32 10.21 -10.75
C ALA A 22 -4.35 9.13 -11.84
N SER A 23 -4.00 9.49 -13.08
CA SER A 23 -3.90 8.52 -14.19
C SER A 23 -2.78 7.51 -13.97
N ALA A 24 -1.62 7.97 -13.49
CA ALA A 24 -0.50 7.10 -13.17
C ALA A 24 -0.79 6.22 -11.95
N LEU A 25 -1.53 6.73 -10.94
CA LEU A 25 -2.02 5.97 -9.79
C LEU A 25 -2.97 4.86 -10.20
N HIS A 26 -3.88 5.14 -11.15
CA HIS A 26 -4.70 4.09 -11.73
C HIS A 26 -3.84 2.99 -12.39
N ALA A 27 -2.82 3.35 -13.18
CA ALA A 27 -1.91 2.37 -13.78
C ALA A 27 -1.12 1.58 -12.73
N ALA A 28 -0.64 2.24 -11.67
CA ALA A 28 0.07 1.59 -10.56
C ALA A 28 -0.81 0.60 -9.79
N ILE A 29 -2.10 0.91 -9.60
CA ILE A 29 -3.06 -0.03 -8.99
C ILE A 29 -3.13 -1.34 -9.78
N HIS A 30 -3.31 -1.28 -11.11
CA HIS A 30 -3.34 -2.50 -11.93
C HIS A 30 -2.01 -3.26 -11.83
N GLY A 31 -0.89 -2.55 -12.00
CA GLY A 31 0.44 -3.17 -11.97
C GLY A 31 0.76 -3.85 -10.64
N LEU A 32 0.55 -3.19 -9.50
CA LEU A 32 0.84 -3.78 -8.19
C LEU A 32 -0.10 -4.93 -7.83
N ILE A 33 -1.39 -4.84 -8.20
CA ILE A 33 -2.32 -5.94 -7.92
C ILE A 33 -1.92 -7.18 -8.72
N ASP A 34 -1.57 -7.03 -10.00
CA ASP A 34 -1.10 -8.14 -10.82
C ASP A 34 0.22 -8.72 -10.27
N GLU A 35 1.21 -7.87 -9.98
CA GLU A 35 2.51 -8.27 -9.38
C GLU A 35 2.31 -9.03 -8.05
N PHE A 36 1.47 -8.52 -7.16
CA PHE A 36 1.23 -9.17 -5.86
C PHE A 36 0.39 -10.44 -5.98
N CYS A 37 -0.48 -10.56 -6.99
CA CYS A 37 -1.14 -11.83 -7.29
C CYS A 37 -0.14 -12.89 -7.77
N GLU A 38 0.79 -12.52 -8.65
CA GLU A 38 1.87 -13.40 -9.12
C GLU A 38 2.79 -13.84 -7.98
N ASP A 39 3.19 -12.90 -7.11
CA ASP A 39 3.99 -13.19 -5.92
C ASP A 39 3.28 -14.18 -4.98
N VAL A 40 1.98 -13.95 -4.69
CA VAL A 40 1.19 -14.85 -3.85
C VAL A 40 1.07 -16.22 -4.50
N ALA A 41 0.89 -16.30 -5.82
CA ALA A 41 0.83 -17.57 -6.53
C ALA A 41 2.16 -18.34 -6.41
N ALA A 42 3.30 -17.66 -6.63
CA ALA A 42 4.63 -18.25 -6.49
C ALA A 42 4.86 -18.81 -5.08
N LEU A 43 4.54 -18.02 -4.04
CA LEU A 43 4.67 -18.42 -2.63
C LEU A 43 3.81 -19.63 -2.24
N LEU A 44 2.70 -19.87 -2.95
CA LEU A 44 1.82 -21.01 -2.72
C LEU A 44 2.27 -22.28 -3.48
N GLU A 45 2.94 -22.13 -4.62
CA GLU A 45 3.48 -23.25 -5.40
C GLU A 45 4.78 -23.80 -4.78
N ALA A 46 5.66 -22.90 -4.33
CA ALA A 46 6.85 -23.23 -3.58
C ALA A 46 6.99 -22.24 -2.42
N PRO A 47 7.32 -22.69 -1.19
CA PRO A 47 7.54 -21.78 -0.08
C PRO A 47 8.88 -21.05 -0.24
N GLU A 48 8.94 -20.15 -1.21
CA GLU A 48 9.95 -19.11 -1.34
C GLU A 48 9.72 -18.07 -0.23
N SER A 49 10.75 -17.27 0.05
CA SER A 49 10.59 -16.17 1.00
C SER A 49 9.89 -15.00 0.32
N VAL A 50 9.06 -14.24 1.04
CA VAL A 50 8.53 -12.96 0.53
C VAL A 50 9.69 -12.01 0.16
N GLU A 51 10.87 -12.16 0.77
CA GLU A 51 12.09 -11.42 0.41
C GLU A 51 12.55 -11.65 -1.04
N GLU A 52 12.15 -12.76 -1.67
CA GLU A 52 12.55 -13.12 -3.03
C GLU A 52 11.54 -12.66 -4.08
N THR A 53 10.40 -12.10 -3.66
CA THR A 53 9.33 -11.63 -4.55
C THR A 53 9.38 -10.12 -4.78
N SER A 54 8.60 -9.63 -5.75
CA SER A 54 8.54 -8.20 -6.06
C SER A 54 7.98 -7.35 -4.90
N MET A 55 7.08 -7.91 -4.11
CA MET A 55 6.46 -7.33 -2.91
C MET A 55 7.48 -6.83 -1.89
N SER A 56 8.62 -7.52 -1.76
CA SER A 56 9.71 -7.12 -0.84
C SER A 56 10.22 -5.69 -1.06
N GLN A 57 10.11 -5.17 -2.30
CA GLN A 57 10.58 -3.83 -2.66
C GLN A 57 9.79 -2.71 -1.97
N TYR A 58 8.57 -3.01 -1.55
CA TYR A 58 7.61 -2.07 -0.97
C TYR A 58 7.43 -2.27 0.54
N LEU A 59 8.12 -3.24 1.13
CA LEU A 59 7.98 -3.59 2.53
C LEU A 59 9.19 -3.14 3.36
N PRO A 60 8.99 -2.77 4.63
CA PRO A 60 10.08 -2.50 5.56
C PRO A 60 11.05 -3.67 5.69
N ARG A 61 12.36 -3.40 5.66
CA ARG A 61 13.39 -4.46 5.77
C ARG A 61 13.52 -5.02 7.19
N CYS A 62 13.19 -4.21 8.20
CA CYS A 62 13.33 -4.57 9.61
C CYS A 62 12.46 -5.78 10.03
N TYR A 63 11.39 -6.09 9.29
CA TYR A 63 10.48 -7.22 9.54
C TYR A 63 10.58 -8.35 8.50
N ARG A 64 11.61 -8.35 7.66
CA ARG A 64 11.75 -9.30 6.54
C ARG A 64 11.54 -10.79 6.91
N GLY A 65 12.04 -11.21 8.08
CA GLY A 65 11.89 -12.58 8.57
C GLY A 65 10.50 -12.92 9.12
N ARG A 66 9.57 -11.96 9.20
CA ARG A 66 8.17 -12.15 9.65
C ARG A 66 7.20 -12.29 8.48
N TYR A 67 7.61 -11.93 7.27
CA TYR A 67 6.76 -12.01 6.09
C TYR A 67 6.55 -13.47 5.68
N SER A 68 5.31 -13.93 5.83
CA SER A 68 4.88 -15.27 5.48
C SER A 68 3.98 -15.25 4.24
N PRO A 69 3.69 -16.42 3.63
CA PRO A 69 2.66 -16.49 2.57
C PRO A 69 1.28 -16.02 3.03
N LEU A 70 0.95 -16.13 4.33
CA LEU A 70 -0.29 -15.54 4.86
C LEU A 70 -0.23 -14.02 4.84
N PHE A 71 0.88 -13.45 5.32
CA PHE A 71 1.12 -12.01 5.27
C PHE A 71 1.00 -11.48 3.84
N ALA A 72 1.61 -12.14 2.84
CA ALA A 72 1.54 -11.71 1.45
C ALA A 72 0.09 -11.63 0.93
N LYS A 73 -0.74 -12.63 1.26
CA LYS A 73 -2.18 -12.59 0.92
C LYS A 73 -2.91 -11.46 1.64
N GLN A 74 -2.62 -11.23 2.92
CA GLN A 74 -3.23 -10.16 3.70
C GLN A 74 -2.84 -8.78 3.18
N PHE A 75 -1.58 -8.60 2.79
CA PHE A 75 -1.06 -7.37 2.21
C PHE A 75 -1.65 -7.11 0.82
N LEU A 76 -1.78 -8.14 -0.03
CA LEU A 76 -2.55 -8.04 -1.29
C LEU A 76 -3.99 -7.55 -1.04
N MET A 77 -4.67 -8.09 -0.01
CA MET A 77 -6.02 -7.62 0.33
C MET A 77 -6.05 -6.19 0.85
N ALA A 78 -5.03 -5.75 1.59
CA ALA A 78 -4.87 -4.36 1.99
C ALA A 78 -4.71 -3.45 0.76
N THR A 79 -3.84 -3.82 -0.19
CA THR A 79 -3.66 -3.09 -1.46
C THR A 79 -4.95 -3.00 -2.27
N ALA A 80 -5.68 -4.10 -2.42
CA ALA A 80 -6.98 -4.10 -3.10
C ALA A 80 -8.01 -3.22 -2.38
N THR A 81 -7.99 -3.20 -1.04
CA THR A 81 -8.86 -2.35 -0.22
C THR A 81 -8.52 -0.87 -0.41
N VAL A 82 -7.25 -0.49 -0.40
CA VAL A 82 -6.79 0.88 -0.67
C VAL A 82 -7.18 1.33 -2.07
N ALA A 83 -6.95 0.49 -3.08
CA ALA A 83 -7.39 0.75 -4.45
C ALA A 83 -8.90 1.02 -4.54
N TRP A 84 -9.71 0.23 -3.82
CA TRP A 84 -11.15 0.45 -3.72
C TRP A 84 -11.49 1.77 -3.00
N LYS A 85 -10.80 2.13 -1.91
CA LYS A 85 -10.98 3.40 -1.19
C LYS A 85 -10.65 4.61 -2.08
N LEU A 86 -9.56 4.54 -2.84
CA LEU A 86 -9.16 5.58 -3.79
C LEU A 86 -10.17 5.80 -4.92
N ALA A 87 -10.97 4.78 -5.25
CA ALA A 87 -12.04 4.89 -6.24
C ALA A 87 -13.35 5.49 -5.70
N GLN A 88 -13.46 5.72 -4.38
CA GLN A 88 -14.70 6.21 -3.79
C GLN A 88 -14.95 7.69 -4.08
N PRO A 89 -16.23 8.13 -4.21
CA PRO A 89 -16.57 9.54 -4.41
C PRO A 89 -16.19 10.45 -3.25
N GLN A 90 -16.12 9.88 -2.04
CA GLN A 90 -15.67 10.54 -0.82
C GLN A 90 -14.53 9.74 -0.24
N TRP A 91 -13.51 10.42 0.30
CA TRP A 91 -12.36 9.74 0.86
C TRP A 91 -12.76 8.90 2.07
N LEU A 92 -12.37 7.63 2.04
CA LEU A 92 -12.49 6.72 3.17
C LEU A 92 -11.09 6.57 3.78
N PRO A 93 -10.87 7.04 5.01
CA PRO A 93 -9.54 6.98 5.63
C PRO A 93 -9.01 5.56 5.75
N LEU A 94 -7.69 5.45 5.82
CA LEU A 94 -7.00 4.17 6.00
C LEU A 94 -7.30 3.60 7.39
N ALA A 95 -7.42 2.28 7.47
CA ALA A 95 -7.88 1.61 8.67
C ALA A 95 -6.72 1.10 9.53
N CYS A 96 -5.55 0.84 8.96
CA CYS A 96 -4.41 0.24 9.66
C CYS A 96 -3.08 0.50 8.92
N ILE A 97 -1.96 0.18 9.58
CA ILE A 97 -0.60 0.36 9.03
C ILE A 97 -0.43 -0.40 7.71
N ALA A 98 -1.02 -1.59 7.57
CA ALA A 98 -0.94 -2.36 6.34
C ALA A 98 -1.58 -1.63 5.14
N GLU A 99 -2.65 -0.84 5.38
CA GLU A 99 -3.24 0.00 4.34
C GLU A 99 -2.37 1.23 4.04
N GLU A 100 -1.71 1.83 5.04
CA GLU A 100 -0.74 2.91 4.83
C GLU A 100 0.47 2.45 4.02
N LEU A 101 1.05 1.29 4.38
CA LEU A 101 2.12 0.66 3.63
C LEU A 101 1.69 0.33 2.19
N ALA A 102 0.44 -0.09 1.99
CA ALA A 102 -0.08 -0.36 0.66
C ALA A 102 -0.28 0.94 -0.16
N LEU A 103 -0.72 2.04 0.47
CA LEU A 103 -0.78 3.35 -0.20
C LEU A 103 0.63 3.84 -0.56
N ASN A 104 1.60 3.73 0.35
CA ASN A 104 2.99 4.06 0.09
C ASN A 104 3.57 3.20 -1.06
N ALA A 105 3.27 1.90 -1.10
CA ALA A 105 3.65 1.04 -2.22
C ALA A 105 3.12 1.57 -3.56
N LEU A 106 1.83 1.96 -3.59
CA LEU A 106 1.21 2.55 -4.78
C LEU A 106 1.89 3.87 -5.17
N VAL A 107 2.14 4.79 -4.23
CA VAL A 107 2.82 6.06 -4.50
C VAL A 107 4.21 5.81 -5.08
N ARG A 108 5.02 4.96 -4.45
CA ARG A 108 6.36 4.59 -4.95
C ARG A 108 6.33 3.99 -6.35
N LYS A 109 5.32 3.17 -6.65
CA LYS A 109 5.11 2.64 -8.02
C LYS A 109 4.80 3.76 -9.01
N VAL A 110 3.97 4.72 -8.63
CA VAL A 110 3.66 5.87 -9.49
C VAL A 110 4.87 6.74 -9.72
N GLU A 111 5.66 7.02 -8.68
CA GLU A 111 6.90 7.79 -8.80
C GLU A 111 7.83 7.17 -9.84
N ALA A 112 8.05 5.85 -9.77
CA ALA A 112 8.84 5.12 -10.76
C ALA A 112 8.26 5.25 -12.18
N LEU A 113 6.94 5.10 -12.35
CA LEU A 113 6.26 5.25 -13.65
C LEU A 113 6.39 6.67 -14.22
N LEU A 114 6.36 7.70 -13.38
CA LEU A 114 6.50 9.10 -13.79
C LEU A 114 7.97 9.43 -14.11
N GLU A 115 8.92 8.91 -13.32
CA GLU A 115 10.35 9.04 -13.57
C GLU A 115 10.74 8.44 -14.92
N ASP A 116 10.24 7.24 -15.25
CA ASP A 116 10.43 6.59 -16.55
C ASP A 116 9.89 7.44 -17.74
N GLN A 117 8.92 8.31 -17.48
CA GLN A 117 8.36 9.26 -18.45
C GLN A 117 9.10 10.61 -18.46
N GLY A 118 10.12 10.80 -17.61
CA GLY A 118 10.84 12.06 -17.43
C GLY A 118 10.00 13.15 -16.75
N LYS A 119 8.98 12.77 -15.97
CA LYS A 119 8.12 13.68 -15.21
C LYS A 119 8.53 13.69 -13.75
N LYS A 120 8.41 14.87 -13.12
CA LYS A 120 8.58 15.00 -11.67
C LYS A 120 7.31 14.52 -10.97
N ALA A 121 7.45 13.58 -10.04
CA ALA A 121 6.40 13.21 -9.11
C ALA A 121 6.33 14.18 -7.93
N ASP A 122 5.12 14.57 -7.52
CA ASP A 122 4.88 15.37 -6.33
C ASP A 122 3.59 14.89 -5.65
N PHE A 123 3.72 14.15 -4.56
CA PHE A 123 2.62 13.55 -3.81
C PHE A 123 2.41 14.15 -2.42
N GLY A 124 3.18 15.17 -2.01
CA GLY A 124 3.19 15.63 -0.62
C GLY A 124 1.81 16.03 -0.08
N LEU A 125 1.03 16.82 -0.84
CA LEU A 125 -0.34 17.19 -0.44
C LEU A 125 -1.28 15.99 -0.40
N PHE A 126 -1.09 15.02 -1.30
CA PHE A 126 -1.89 13.81 -1.36
C PHE A 126 -1.59 12.89 -0.17
N GLU A 127 -0.31 12.67 0.14
CA GLU A 127 0.14 11.89 1.29
C GLU A 127 -0.34 12.52 2.60
N ASP A 128 -0.17 13.85 2.77
CA ASP A 128 -0.68 14.61 3.92
C ASP A 128 -2.21 14.48 4.10
N SER A 129 -2.95 14.23 3.01
CA SER A 129 -4.41 14.11 3.02
C SER A 129 -4.89 12.67 3.19
N ALA A 130 -4.12 11.69 2.73
CA ALA A 130 -4.54 10.30 2.58
C ALA A 130 -4.02 9.38 3.69
N LEU A 131 -2.78 9.61 4.16
CA LEU A 131 -2.18 8.88 5.28
C LEU A 131 -2.67 9.46 6.61
N GLU A 132 -2.75 8.63 7.66
CA GLU A 132 -3.11 9.15 9.00
C GLU A 132 -1.90 9.82 9.65
N ASP A 133 -0.71 9.23 9.48
CA ASP A 133 0.59 9.83 9.79
C ASP A 133 1.72 9.22 8.91
N LEU A 134 2.97 9.61 9.19
CA LEU A 134 4.17 9.11 8.51
C LEU A 134 5.07 8.30 9.48
N ASP A 135 4.52 7.82 10.61
CA ASP A 135 5.33 7.11 11.60
C ASP A 135 5.86 5.78 11.04
N PHE A 136 5.15 5.18 10.07
CA PHE A 136 5.59 3.95 9.40
C PHE A 136 6.85 4.15 8.54
N ASP A 137 7.16 5.37 8.08
CA ASP A 137 8.31 5.64 7.20
C ASP A 137 9.64 5.27 7.85
N VAL A 138 9.72 5.43 9.18
CA VAL A 138 10.91 5.09 9.96
C VAL A 138 11.31 3.63 9.80
N MET A 139 10.36 2.74 9.48
CA MET A 139 10.61 1.31 9.29
C MET A 139 11.38 1.00 8.00
N PHE A 140 11.42 1.93 7.04
CA PHE A 140 12.21 1.80 5.81
C PHE A 140 13.67 2.23 6.00
N ASP A 141 14.01 2.96 7.07
CA ASP A 141 15.38 3.36 7.37
C ASP A 141 16.18 2.15 7.90
N PRO A 142 17.29 1.76 7.24
CA PRO A 142 18.16 0.68 7.71
C PRO A 142 18.69 0.88 9.15
N ALA A 143 18.74 2.11 9.66
CA ALA A 143 19.13 2.40 11.04
C ALA A 143 18.17 1.78 12.08
N TRP A 144 16.93 1.48 11.68
CA TRP A 144 15.89 0.91 12.53
C TRP A 144 15.75 -0.61 12.40
N ASP A 145 16.61 -1.25 11.59
CA ASP A 145 16.71 -2.71 11.49
C ASP A 145 17.02 -3.31 12.89
N GLY A 146 16.01 -3.92 13.53
CA GLY A 146 16.12 -4.58 14.85
C GLY A 146 15.58 -3.81 16.06
N TYR A 147 15.04 -2.59 15.88
CA TYR A 147 14.52 -1.74 16.98
C TYR A 147 12.99 -1.57 17.00
N ALA A 148 12.28 -2.13 16.02
CA ALA A 148 10.88 -1.80 15.76
C ALA A 148 9.86 -2.50 16.70
N GLU A 149 10.29 -3.50 17.48
CA GLU A 149 9.39 -4.42 18.20
C GLU A 149 8.70 -3.84 19.46
N GLU A 150 9.08 -2.67 19.96
CA GLU A 150 8.55 -2.12 21.24
C GLU A 150 7.58 -0.93 21.07
N THR A 151 7.01 -0.75 19.88
CA THR A 151 6.22 0.45 19.55
C THR A 151 4.84 0.11 18.96
N SER A 152 4.01 1.13 18.71
CA SER A 152 2.77 0.99 17.92
C SER A 152 3.01 0.47 16.49
N LEU A 153 4.25 0.45 16.03
CA LEU A 153 4.67 -0.08 14.73
C LEU A 153 5.04 -1.58 14.78
N ALA A 154 4.83 -2.24 15.92
CA ALA A 154 5.06 -3.67 16.04
C ALA A 154 4.23 -4.47 15.02
N PHE A 155 4.84 -5.48 14.42
CA PHE A 155 4.30 -6.23 13.29
C PHE A 155 2.90 -6.82 13.55
N GLU A 156 2.64 -7.27 14.79
CA GLU A 156 1.34 -7.82 15.19
C GLU A 156 0.16 -6.83 15.06
N TYR A 157 0.43 -5.52 15.08
CA TYR A 157 -0.62 -4.50 15.00
C TYR A 157 -0.88 -4.02 13.57
N TRP A 158 -0.11 -4.48 12.58
CA TRP A 158 -0.19 -3.90 11.23
C TRP A 158 -1.56 -4.00 10.58
N PHE A 159 -2.31 -5.06 10.88
CA PHE A 159 -3.66 -5.28 10.36
C PHE A 159 -4.76 -4.90 11.35
N SER A 160 -4.38 -4.49 12.57
CA SER A 160 -5.32 -4.05 13.60
C SER A 160 -5.86 -2.66 13.24
N PRO A 161 -7.17 -2.42 13.41
CA PRO A 161 -7.74 -1.12 13.10
C PRO A 161 -7.19 -0.03 14.03
N PHE A 162 -6.91 1.15 13.49
CA PHE A 162 -6.54 2.34 14.27
C PHE A 162 -7.68 2.80 15.19
N ARG A 163 -8.93 2.55 14.78
CA ARG A 163 -10.15 2.99 15.47
C ARG A 163 -11.23 1.91 15.37
N ASP A 164 -11.96 1.67 16.44
CA ASP A 164 -13.01 0.63 16.52
C ASP A 164 -14.15 0.83 15.50
N ASP A 165 -14.39 2.07 15.06
CA ASP A 165 -15.43 2.42 14.09
C ASP A 165 -14.99 2.26 12.63
N LYS A 166 -13.73 1.90 12.38
CA LYS A 166 -13.13 1.72 11.05
C LYS A 166 -12.43 0.36 10.97
N PRO A 167 -13.19 -0.74 10.80
CA PRO A 167 -12.60 -2.07 10.74
C PRO A 167 -11.72 -2.23 9.50
N SER A 168 -10.61 -2.94 9.65
CA SER A 168 -9.79 -3.41 8.52
C SER A 168 -10.54 -4.49 7.72
N HIS A 169 -10.00 -4.83 6.54
CA HIS A 169 -10.59 -5.86 5.69
C HIS A 169 -10.72 -7.20 6.44
N PRO A 170 -11.82 -7.98 6.31
CA PRO A 170 -12.03 -9.19 7.11
C PRO A 170 -10.94 -10.26 6.99
N TYR A 171 -10.29 -10.34 5.83
CA TYR A 171 -9.15 -11.25 5.60
C TYR A 171 -7.87 -10.83 6.34
N SER A 172 -7.79 -9.59 6.81
CA SER A 172 -6.65 -9.03 7.54
C SER A 172 -6.64 -9.44 9.02
N LEU A 173 -7.77 -9.91 9.54
CA LEU A 173 -7.86 -10.43 10.90
C LEU A 173 -7.62 -11.94 10.87
N SER A 174 -6.65 -12.43 11.65
CA SER A 174 -6.52 -13.85 11.93
C SER A 174 -7.60 -14.27 12.94
N ASP A 175 -8.23 -15.43 12.72
CA ASP A 175 -9.09 -16.10 13.71
C ASP A 175 -8.34 -16.43 15.01
#